data_AF-A0AAD7KZ10-F1
#
_entry.id   AF-A0AAD7KZ10-F1
#
_cell.length_a   1.000
_cell.length_b   1.000
_cell.length_c   1.000
_cell.angle_alpha   90.00
_cell.angle_beta   90.00
_cell.angle_gamma   90.00
#
_symmetry.space_group_name_H-M   'P 1'
#
loop_
_entity.id
_entity.type
_entity.pdbx_description
1 polymer ?
#
loop_
_entity_poly.entity_id
_entity_poly.type
_entity_poly.pdbx_seq_one_letter_code
_entity_poly.pdbx_strand_id
1 'polypeptide(L)'
;MKRKFGRDGLSSGVPGASQFLEDESTKIFVRKVADHYSARSNQTLEEREASPIIHLKKLNNWIKSVSIQLYTHQGDSVLDPTCGKIVGDLIKWDKAKVGYYVGIDIAEGSFKL
;
A
#
# COMPACT_ATOMS: atom_id res chain seq x y z
N MET A 1 -1.91 -3.90 -22.80
CA MET A 1 -3.34 -3.58 -22.62
C MET A 1 -3.48 -2.07 -22.39
N LYS A 2 -3.62 -1.25 -23.45
CA LYS A 2 -3.84 0.20 -23.32
C LYS A 2 -5.34 0.46 -23.24
N ARG A 3 -5.84 1.18 -22.23
CA ARG A 3 -7.22 1.71 -22.23
C ARG A 3 -7.23 3.18 -21.79
N LYS A 4 -7.74 4.01 -22.71
CA LYS A 4 -8.00 5.45 -22.55
C LYS A 4 -9.12 5.66 -21.53
N PHE A 5 -8.97 6.61 -20.63
CA PHE A 5 -10.06 7.13 -19.79
C PHE A 5 -10.58 8.44 -20.40
N GLY A 6 -11.86 8.46 -20.75
CA GLY A 6 -12.61 9.67 -21.07
C GLY A 6 -12.82 10.49 -19.79
N ARG A 7 -12.63 11.81 -19.90
CA ARG A 7 -12.88 12.78 -18.84
C ARG A 7 -14.28 13.34 -19.06
N ASP A 8 -15.28 12.70 -18.46
CA ASP A 8 -16.62 13.28 -18.37
C ASP A 8 -16.77 13.90 -16.97
N GLY A 9 -16.99 15.21 -16.98
CA GLY A 9 -17.02 16.06 -15.80
C GLY A 9 -18.20 15.75 -14.89
N LEU A 10 -17.90 15.53 -13.62
CA LEU A 10 -18.87 15.64 -12.53
C LEU A 10 -18.38 16.74 -11.58
N SER A 11 -18.85 17.96 -11.84
CA SER A 11 -18.78 19.07 -10.89
C SER A 11 -19.86 18.87 -9.83
N SER A 12 -19.47 18.39 -8.65
CA SER A 12 -20.24 18.65 -7.43
C SER A 12 -19.24 18.87 -6.29
N GLY A 13 -18.89 20.14 -6.10
CA GLY A 13 -18.08 20.57 -4.97
C GLY A 13 -18.88 20.38 -3.69
N VAL A 14 -18.37 19.56 -2.78
CA VAL A 14 -18.86 19.46 -1.41
C VAL A 14 -18.49 20.77 -0.69
N PRO A 15 -19.45 21.63 -0.31
CA PRO A 15 -19.15 22.84 0.43
C PRO A 15 -18.86 22.45 1.89
N GLY A 16 -17.59 22.55 2.30
CA GLY A 16 -17.18 22.27 3.69
C GLY A 16 -15.89 21.45 3.85
N ALA A 17 -15.30 20.92 2.78
CA ALA A 17 -14.04 20.17 2.84
C ALA A 17 -12.78 21.06 2.98
N SER A 18 -12.97 22.36 3.24
CA SER A 18 -11.92 23.38 3.14
C SER A 18 -11.60 24.01 4.48
N GLN A 19 -11.21 23.21 5.49
CA GLN A 19 -10.37 23.66 6.62
C GLN A 19 -9.99 22.50 7.55
N PHE A 20 -9.28 21.50 7.02
CA PHE A 20 -8.26 20.86 7.85
C PHE A 20 -7.04 21.75 7.76
N LEU A 21 -6.83 22.61 8.76
CA LEU A 21 -5.56 23.29 8.95
C LEU A 21 -4.55 22.20 9.32
N GLU A 22 -3.96 21.57 8.32
CA GLU A 22 -2.76 20.76 8.50
C GLU A 22 -1.66 21.71 8.96
N ASP A 23 -1.43 21.76 10.27
CA ASP A 23 -0.34 22.50 10.87
C ASP A 23 0.96 22.16 10.13
N GLU A 24 1.77 23.16 9.79
CA GLU A 24 2.99 22.97 8.99
C GLU A 24 3.94 21.95 9.65
N SER A 25 3.90 21.85 10.98
CA SER A 25 4.59 20.81 11.75
C SER A 25 4.17 19.38 11.36
N THR A 26 2.88 19.17 11.12
CA THR A 26 2.30 17.88 10.74
C THR A 26 2.75 17.48 9.34
N LYS A 27 2.76 18.43 8.39
CA LYS A 27 3.26 18.18 7.03
C LYS A 27 4.74 17.80 7.03
N ILE A 28 5.56 18.47 7.85
CA ILE A 28 6.99 18.13 8.00
C ILE A 28 7.17 16.72 8.57
N PHE A 29 6.36 16.34 9.57
CA PHE A 29 6.42 15.00 10.15
C PHE A 29 6.02 13.91 9.14
N VAL A 30 4.89 14.11 8.45
CA VAL A 30 4.38 13.23 7.38
C VAL A 30 5.45 13.02 6.29
N ARG A 31 6.08 14.10 5.83
CA ARG A 31 7.17 14.07 4.86
C ARG A 31 8.35 13.23 5.36
N LYS A 32 8.79 13.46 6.61
CA LYS A 32 9.91 12.74 7.21
C LYS A 32 9.65 11.22 7.32
N VAL A 33 8.41 10.84 7.64
CA VAL A 33 8.00 9.43 7.67
C VAL A 33 8.02 8.84 6.26
N ALA A 34 7.44 9.52 5.27
CA ALA A 34 7.44 9.10 3.87
C ALA A 34 8.86 8.90 3.32
N ASP A 35 9.77 9.83 3.63
CA ASP A 35 11.17 9.77 3.21
C ASP A 35 11.91 8.61 3.89
N HIS A 36 11.65 8.35 5.18
CA HIS A 36 12.25 7.21 5.89
C HIS A 36 11.88 5.86 5.25
N TYR A 37 10.62 5.68 4.88
CA TYR A 37 10.16 4.46 4.20
C TYR A 37 10.69 4.38 2.77
N SER A 38 10.76 5.51 2.05
CA SER A 38 11.26 5.58 0.68
C SER A 38 12.77 5.30 0.59
N ALA A 39 13.55 5.76 1.57
CA ALA A 39 15.00 5.61 1.60
C ALA A 39 15.47 4.17 1.88
N ARG A 40 14.57 3.30 2.36
CA ARG A 40 14.92 1.92 2.68
C ARG A 40 15.20 1.15 1.39
N SER A 41 16.43 0.65 1.22
CA SER A 41 16.81 -0.11 0.02
C SER A 41 16.01 -1.41 -0.10
N ASN A 42 15.83 -1.87 -1.34
CA ASN A 42 15.32 -3.22 -1.58
C ASN A 42 16.38 -4.22 -1.14
N GLN A 43 16.09 -4.95 -0.06
CA GLN A 43 16.96 -6.03 0.41
C GLN A 43 16.75 -7.28 -0.44
N THR A 44 17.83 -8.00 -0.72
CA THR A 44 17.76 -9.32 -1.37
C THR A 44 17.09 -10.34 -0.46
N LEU A 45 16.75 -11.52 -1.01
CA LEU A 45 16.21 -12.62 -0.21
C LEU A 45 17.20 -13.03 0.90
N GLU A 46 18.48 -13.14 0.56
CA GLU A 46 19.56 -13.56 1.47
C GLU A 46 19.77 -12.55 2.60
N GLU A 47 19.78 -11.25 2.30
CA GLU A 47 19.87 -10.18 3.31
C GLU A 47 18.66 -10.18 4.24
N ARG A 48 17.48 -10.55 3.73
CA ARG A 48 16.28 -10.72 4.56
C ARG A 48 16.40 -11.93 5.47
N GLU A 49 16.94 -13.04 4.98
CA GLU A 49 17.11 -14.26 5.78
C GLU A 49 18.14 -14.09 6.89
N ALA A 50 19.17 -13.27 6.67
CA ALA A 50 20.15 -12.90 7.69
C ALA A 50 19.59 -11.99 8.81
N SER A 51 18.36 -11.48 8.68
CA SER A 51 17.73 -10.62 9.67
C SER A 51 17.44 -11.37 10.98
N PRO A 52 17.84 -10.86 12.17
CA PRO A 52 17.55 -11.52 13.45
C PRO A 52 16.05 -11.79 13.70
N ILE A 53 15.21 -10.89 13.21
CA ILE A 53 13.75 -10.97 13.31
C ILE A 53 13.06 -11.71 12.13
N ILE A 54 13.79 -12.49 11.34
CA ILE A 54 13.23 -13.16 10.15
C ILE A 54 12.04 -14.07 10.49
N HIS A 55 12.12 -14.83 11.58
CA HIS A 55 11.03 -15.71 12.01
C HIS A 55 9.75 -14.93 12.32
N LEU A 56 9.88 -13.79 13.00
CA LEU A 56 8.75 -12.89 13.28
C LEU A 56 8.18 -12.29 11.98
N LYS A 57 9.03 -11.89 11.03
CA LYS A 57 8.58 -11.40 9.71
C LYS A 57 7.83 -12.49 8.92
N LYS A 58 8.29 -13.74 8.99
CA LYS A 58 7.62 -14.89 8.35
C LYS A 58 6.26 -15.15 9.01
N LEU A 59 6.19 -15.13 10.34
CA LEU A 59 4.93 -15.25 11.09
C LEU A 59 3.92 -14.15 10.72
N ASN A 60 4.36 -12.88 10.70
CA ASN A 60 3.49 -11.76 10.32
C ASN A 60 2.95 -11.91 8.89
N ASN A 61 3.78 -12.35 7.95
CA ASN A 61 3.34 -12.64 6.58
C ASN A 61 2.35 -13.81 6.50
N TRP A 62 2.55 -14.84 7.33
CA TRP A 62 1.61 -15.96 7.42
C TRP A 62 0.25 -15.51 7.95
N ILE A 63 0.20 -14.76 9.06
CA ILE A 63 -1.04 -14.22 9.62
C ILE A 63 -1.79 -13.40 8.58
N LYS A 64 -1.11 -12.46 7.91
CA LYS A 64 -1.71 -11.69 6.80
C LYS A 64 -2.32 -12.59 5.72
N SER A 65 -1.61 -13.66 5.34
CA SER A 65 -2.08 -14.57 4.28
C SER A 65 -3.33 -15.32 4.71
N VAL A 66 -3.38 -15.79 5.97
CA VAL A 66 -4.56 -16.43 6.54
C VAL A 66 -5.73 -15.45 6.60
N SER A 67 -5.52 -14.23 7.10
CA SER A 67 -6.56 -13.21 7.16
C SER A 67 -7.13 -12.89 5.77
N ILE A 68 -6.28 -12.73 4.75
CA ILE A 68 -6.74 -12.49 3.39
C ILE A 68 -7.60 -13.67 2.91
N GLN A 69 -7.16 -14.91 3.11
CA GLN A 69 -7.91 -16.09 2.68
C GLN A 69 -9.25 -16.27 3.41
N LEU A 70 -9.33 -15.88 4.69
CA LEU A 70 -10.54 -16.03 5.49
C LEU A 70 -11.60 -14.97 5.18
N TYR A 71 -11.17 -13.76 4.82
CA TYR A 71 -12.05 -12.60 4.72
C TYR A 71 -12.21 -12.03 3.31
N THR A 72 -11.62 -12.66 2.29
CA THR A 72 -11.83 -12.25 0.90
C THR A 72 -12.37 -13.38 0.05
N HIS A 73 -13.20 -12.99 -0.91
CA HIS A 73 -13.77 -13.86 -1.90
C HIS A 73 -13.25 -13.52 -3.30
N GLN A 74 -13.31 -14.51 -4.19
CA GLN A 74 -12.91 -14.32 -5.57
C GLN A 74 -13.78 -13.24 -6.23
N GLY A 75 -13.14 -12.26 -6.87
CA GLY A 75 -13.82 -11.13 -7.52
C GLY A 75 -14.01 -9.89 -6.64
N ASP A 76 -13.61 -9.93 -5.37
CA ASP A 76 -13.71 -8.76 -4.48
C ASP A 76 -12.83 -7.59 -4.95
N SER A 77 -13.26 -6.38 -4.59
CA SER A 77 -12.48 -5.15 -4.76
C SER A 77 -11.80 -4.80 -3.44
N VAL A 78 -10.47 -4.77 -3.45
CA VAL A 78 -9.65 -4.56 -2.25
C VAL A 78 -9.00 -3.19 -2.27
N LEU A 79 -9.10 -2.48 -1.14
CA LEU A 79 -8.38 -1.26 -0.85
C LEU A 79 -7.31 -1.54 0.20
N ASP A 80 -6.05 -1.26 -0.13
CA ASP A 80 -4.89 -1.43 0.75
C ASP A 80 -4.27 -0.05 1.02
N PRO A 81 -4.63 0.61 2.14
CA PRO A 81 -4.24 1.99 2.42
C PRO A 81 -2.80 2.16 2.91
N THR A 82 -2.06 1.06 3.07
CA THR A 82 -0.64 1.05 3.47
C THR A 82 0.08 -0.05 2.71
N CYS A 83 -0.07 -0.06 1.38
CA CYS A 83 0.39 -1.18 0.56
C CYS A 83 1.91 -1.39 0.63
N GLY A 84 2.65 -0.37 1.08
CA GLY A 84 4.11 -0.37 1.12
C GLY A 84 4.68 -0.64 -0.26
N LYS A 85 5.91 -1.18 -0.31
CA LYS A 85 6.54 -1.53 -1.59
C LYS A 85 5.72 -2.57 -2.35
N ILE A 86 5.49 -2.29 -3.62
CA ILE A 86 4.58 -2.99 -4.57
C ILE A 86 4.66 -4.53 -4.56
N VAL A 87 5.70 -5.19 -4.03
CA VAL A 87 5.85 -6.66 -4.10
C VAL A 87 5.28 -7.42 -2.88
N GLY A 88 5.00 -6.75 -1.75
CA GLY A 88 4.79 -7.44 -0.46
C GLY A 88 3.53 -8.31 -0.37
N ASP A 89 2.38 -7.70 -0.58
CA ASP A 89 1.07 -8.34 -0.38
C ASP A 89 0.36 -8.68 -1.71
N LEU A 90 0.85 -8.19 -2.86
CA LEU A 90 0.28 -8.50 -4.19
C LEU A 90 0.18 -10.00 -4.48
N ILE A 91 1.18 -10.80 -4.12
CA ILE A 91 1.15 -12.26 -4.31
C ILE A 91 0.03 -12.91 -3.48
N LYS A 92 -0.32 -12.33 -2.34
CA LYS A 92 -1.40 -12.82 -1.48
C LYS A 92 -2.77 -12.50 -2.10
N TRP A 93 -2.91 -11.28 -2.61
CA TRP A 93 -4.12 -10.84 -3.33
C TRP A 93 -4.35 -11.60 -4.64
N ASP A 94 -3.27 -11.89 -5.39
CA ASP A 94 -3.32 -12.73 -6.59
C ASP A 94 -3.81 -14.15 -6.27
N LYS A 95 -3.28 -14.77 -5.20
CA LYS A 95 -3.75 -16.09 -4.72
C LYS A 95 -5.22 -16.08 -4.29
N ALA A 96 -5.71 -14.98 -3.73
CA ALA A 96 -7.10 -14.80 -3.36
C ALA A 96 -8.02 -14.52 -4.57
N LYS A 97 -7.47 -14.31 -5.77
CA LYS A 97 -8.19 -14.03 -7.02
C LYS A 97 -9.14 -12.83 -6.91
N VAL A 98 -8.67 -11.75 -6.29
CA VAL A 98 -9.43 -10.49 -6.20
C VAL A 98 -9.66 -9.90 -7.60
N GLY A 99 -10.82 -9.28 -7.80
CA GLY A 99 -11.19 -8.69 -9.09
C GLY A 99 -10.53 -7.34 -9.34
N TYR A 100 -10.31 -6.58 -8.26
CA TYR A 100 -9.72 -5.24 -8.34
C TYR A 100 -8.90 -4.94 -7.09
N TYR A 101 -7.74 -4.29 -7.25
CA TYR A 101 -6.85 -3.92 -6.15
C TYR A 101 -6.47 -2.44 -6.29
N VAL A 102 -6.64 -1.69 -5.21
CA VAL A 102 -6.20 -0.30 -5.08
C VAL A 102 -5.21 -0.22 -3.92
N GLY A 103 -3.94 0.04 -4.22
CA GLY A 103 -2.92 0.33 -3.22
C GLY A 103 -2.75 1.84 -3.04
N ILE A 104 -2.77 2.29 -1.80
CA ILE A 104 -2.43 3.66 -1.41
C ILE A 104 -1.27 3.57 -0.42
N ASP A 105 -0.27 4.42 -0.57
CA ASP A 105 0.86 4.50 0.34
C ASP A 105 1.40 5.94 0.37
N ILE A 106 1.88 6.34 1.54
CA ILE A 106 2.42 7.69 1.78
C ILE A 106 3.84 7.86 1.23
N ALA A 107 4.60 6.77 1.12
CA ALA A 107 5.98 6.81 0.66
C ALA A 107 6.01 6.65 -0.86
N GLU A 108 6.36 7.71 -1.58
CA GLU A 108 6.45 7.68 -3.05
C GLU A 108 7.46 6.62 -3.54
N GLY A 109 8.53 6.37 -2.78
CA GLY A 109 9.50 5.31 -3.04
C GLY A 109 8.94 3.88 -2.94
N SER A 110 7.72 3.71 -2.42
CA SER A 110 6.99 2.44 -2.42
C SER A 110 6.52 2.02 -3.82
N PHE A 111 6.35 2.99 -4.73
CA PHE A 111 5.84 2.77 -6.10
C PHE A 111 6.92 2.76 -7.18
N LYS A 112 8.18 3.08 -6.85
CA LYS A 112 9.30 3.02 -7.79
C LYS A 112 9.73 1.56 -7.99
N LEU A 113 9.58 1.10 -9.24
CA LEU A 113 10.13 -0.17 -9.74
C LEU A 113 11.67 -0.15 -9.74
#